data_AF-A0A1Z7ZQ91-F1
#
_entry.id   AF-A0A1Z7ZQ91-F1
#
_cell.length_a   1.000
_cell.length_b   1.000
_cell.length_c   1.000
_cell.angle_alpha   90.00
_cell.angle_beta   90.00
_cell.angle_gamma   90.00
#
_symmetry.space_group_name_H-M   'P 1'
#
loop_
_entity.id
_entity.type
_entity.pdbx_description
1 polymer ?
#
loop_
_entity_poly.entity_id
_entity_poly.type
_entity_poly.pdbx_seq_one_letter_code
_entity_poly.pdbx_strand_id
1 'polypeptide(L)'
;MINLLDFEELLRLAQSDPDKLEQLRIQWCEQIIHEAPSEYRRKLRGLQFRIDMERRKAKNPMAACISLSGMMHDSFDRLRYALNDATDSTGTNSLLNDEMQNTQELATVLPFRRA
;
A
#
# COMPACT_ATOMS: atom_id res chain seq x y z
N MET A 1 17.08 13.66 1.17
CA MET A 1 17.24 13.18 -0.23
C MET A 1 18.14 11.96 -0.19
N ILE A 2 17.57 10.79 -0.50
CA ILE A 2 18.26 9.50 -0.43
C ILE A 2 19.13 9.36 -1.67
N ASN A 3 20.41 9.05 -1.48
CA ASN A 3 21.30 8.69 -2.58
C ASN A 3 21.18 7.18 -2.81
N LEU A 4 20.42 6.78 -3.84
CA LEU A 4 20.32 5.38 -4.24
C LEU A 4 21.56 4.98 -5.05
N LEU A 5 22.06 3.78 -4.79
CA LEU A 5 23.06 3.14 -5.64
C LEU A 5 22.44 2.84 -7.02
N ASP A 6 23.27 2.75 -8.04
CA ASP A 6 22.82 2.33 -9.35
C ASP A 6 22.48 0.81 -9.40
N PHE A 7 21.93 0.38 -10.53
CA PHE A 7 21.53 -1.02 -10.69
C PHE A 7 22.72 -1.99 -10.64
N GLU A 8 23.88 -1.64 -11.21
CA GLU A 8 25.04 -2.52 -11.26
C GLU A 8 25.60 -2.77 -9.87
N GLU A 9 25.66 -1.73 -9.05
CA GLU A 9 26.10 -1.83 -7.66
C GLU A 9 25.13 -2.65 -6.80
N LEU A 10 23.83 -2.45 -6.98
CA LEU A 10 22.78 -3.25 -6.32
C LEU A 10 22.87 -4.72 -6.72
N LEU A 11 23.09 -5.02 -7.99
CA LEU A 11 23.27 -6.38 -8.50
C LEU A 11 24.52 -7.03 -7.91
N ARG A 12 25.64 -6.29 -7.86
CA ARG A 12 26.88 -6.77 -7.23
C ARG A 12 26.66 -7.08 -5.76
N LEU A 13 25.96 -6.21 -5.02
CA LEU A 13 25.59 -6.44 -3.63
C LEU A 13 24.71 -7.69 -3.47
N ALA A 14 23.69 -7.85 -4.31
CA ALA A 14 22.82 -9.03 -4.26
C ALA A 14 23.57 -10.35 -4.45
N GLN A 15 24.63 -10.36 -5.26
CA GLN A 15 25.45 -11.55 -5.53
C GLN A 15 26.51 -11.81 -4.47
N SER A 16 27.13 -10.76 -3.93
CA SER A 16 28.29 -10.87 -3.03
C SER A 16 27.94 -10.79 -1.55
N ASP A 17 26.94 -9.99 -1.17
CA ASP A 17 26.53 -9.73 0.21
C ASP A 17 25.03 -9.36 0.28
N PRO A 18 24.13 -10.38 0.19
CA PRO A 18 22.68 -10.16 0.18
C PRO A 18 22.16 -9.58 1.51
N ASP A 19 22.82 -9.85 2.63
CA ASP A 19 22.43 -9.33 3.94
C ASP A 19 22.66 -7.81 4.01
N LYS A 20 23.79 -7.34 3.49
CA LYS A 20 24.06 -5.90 3.38
C LYS A 20 23.07 -5.17 2.48
N LEU A 21 22.63 -5.81 1.39
CA LEU A 21 21.57 -5.26 0.54
C LEU A 21 20.26 -5.10 1.31
N GLU A 22 19.87 -6.10 2.12
CA GLU A 22 18.65 -6.01 2.93
C GLU A 22 18.76 -4.93 4.02
N GLN A 23 19.94 -4.75 4.62
CA GLN A 23 20.20 -3.66 5.57
C GLN A 23 20.03 -2.29 4.91
N LEU A 24 20.61 -2.09 3.72
CA LEU A 24 20.46 -0.84 2.95
C LEU A 24 18.98 -0.56 2.63
N ARG A 25 18.23 -1.59 2.21
CA ARG A 25 16.80 -1.47 1.96
C ARG A 25 16.04 -0.97 3.20
N ILE A 26 16.29 -1.56 4.36
CA ILE A 26 15.65 -1.14 5.62
C ILE A 26 16.03 0.31 5.95
N GLN A 27 17.31 0.67 5.83
CA GLN A 27 17.78 2.03 6.08
C GLN A 27 17.10 3.06 5.17
N TRP A 28 16.98 2.77 3.87
CA TRP A 28 16.29 3.64 2.93
C TRP A 28 14.80 3.78 3.27
N CYS A 29 14.10 2.70 3.59
CA CYS A 29 12.71 2.76 4.04
C CYS A 29 12.55 3.63 5.29
N GLU A 30 13.41 3.44 6.29
CA GLU A 30 13.38 4.25 7.52
C GLU A 30 13.64 5.73 7.25
N GLN A 31 14.57 6.04 6.36
CA GLN A 31 14.86 7.42 5.98
C GLN A 31 13.66 8.07 5.27
N ILE A 32 12.98 7.37 4.34
CA ILE A 32 11.76 7.87 3.69
C ILE A 32 10.69 8.21 4.74
N ILE A 33 10.47 7.30 5.69
CA ILE A 33 9.45 7.47 6.72
C ILE A 33 9.82 8.64 7.65
N HIS A 34 11.10 8.80 7.98
CA HIS A 34 11.57 9.87 8.83
C HIS A 34 11.47 11.25 8.15
N GLU A 35 11.85 11.35 6.87
CA GLU A 35 11.79 12.59 6.07
C GLU A 35 10.35 13.02 5.75
N ALA A 36 9.37 12.10 5.81
CA ALA A 36 7.97 12.43 5.56
C ALA A 36 7.34 13.35 6.62
N PRO A 37 6.33 14.18 6.25
CA PRO A 37 5.56 14.99 7.20
C PRO A 37 4.94 14.14 8.31
N SER A 38 4.90 14.69 9.54
CA SER A 38 4.50 13.97 10.75
C SER A 38 3.11 13.31 10.65
N GLU A 39 2.17 13.95 9.96
CA GLU A 39 0.82 13.46 9.70
C GLU A 39 0.79 12.15 8.87
N TYR A 40 1.77 11.94 8.01
CA TYR A 40 1.85 10.75 7.15
C TYR A 40 2.70 9.63 7.74
N ARG A 41 3.61 9.93 8.68
CA ARG A 41 4.54 8.92 9.26
C ARG A 41 3.82 7.70 9.81
N ARG A 42 2.70 7.89 10.52
CA ARG A 42 1.90 6.77 11.08
C ARG A 42 1.34 5.88 9.97
N LYS A 43 0.81 6.48 8.89
CA LYS A 43 0.28 5.73 7.74
C LYS A 43 1.40 4.97 7.02
N LEU A 44 2.56 5.62 6.81
CA LEU A 44 3.72 5.01 6.17
C LEU A 44 4.29 3.84 6.98
N ARG A 45 4.36 3.95 8.31
CA ARG A 45 4.73 2.82 9.20
C ARG A 45 3.80 1.62 9.02
N GLY A 46 2.49 1.86 8.94
CA GLY A 46 1.51 0.81 8.68
C GLY A 46 1.68 0.17 7.30
N LEU A 47 2.00 0.97 6.28
CA LEU A 47 2.28 0.48 4.93
C LEU A 47 3.56 -0.37 4.90
N GLN A 48 4.63 0.09 5.56
CA GLN A 48 5.89 -0.64 5.70
C GLN A 48 5.66 -2.02 6.34
N PHE A 49 4.89 -2.07 7.43
CA PHE A 49 4.52 -3.34 8.08
C PHE A 49 3.80 -4.29 7.11
N ARG A 50 2.83 -3.78 6.33
CA ARG A 50 2.11 -4.59 5.34
C ARG A 50 3.06 -5.14 4.27
N ILE A 51 3.94 -4.30 3.74
CA ILE A 51 4.96 -4.69 2.76
C ILE A 51 5.87 -5.79 3.34
N ASP A 52 6.34 -5.62 4.58
CA ASP A 52 7.22 -6.60 5.22
C ASP A 52 6.51 -7.93 5.46
N MET A 53 5.23 -7.92 5.84
CA MET A 53 4.45 -9.16 5.99
C MET A 53 4.23 -9.86 4.66
N GLU A 54 3.92 -9.12 3.58
CA GLU A 54 3.74 -9.71 2.25
C GLU A 54 5.04 -10.35 1.75
N ARG A 55 6.19 -9.69 1.98
CA ARG A 55 7.51 -10.28 1.68
C ARG A 55 7.78 -11.55 2.47
N ARG A 56 7.47 -11.58 3.78
CA ARG A 56 7.67 -12.76 4.63
C ARG A 56 6.78 -13.93 4.25
N LYS A 57 5.56 -13.64 3.78
CA LYS A 57 4.59 -14.65 3.33
C LYS A 57 4.95 -15.26 1.97
N ALA A 58 5.63 -14.51 1.12
CA ALA A 58 6.01 -14.96 -0.21
C ALA A 58 6.97 -16.15 -0.18
N LYS A 59 6.74 -17.12 -1.08
CA LYS A 59 7.53 -18.36 -1.16
C LYS A 59 8.95 -18.15 -1.70
N ASN A 60 9.15 -17.09 -2.48
CA ASN A 60 10.44 -16.73 -3.07
C ASN A 60 10.46 -15.21 -3.39
N PRO A 61 11.65 -14.63 -3.66
CA PRO A 61 11.79 -13.19 -3.91
C PRO A 61 10.98 -12.68 -5.10
N MET A 62 10.82 -13.49 -6.16
CA MET A 62 10.05 -13.09 -7.34
C MET A 62 8.55 -13.01 -7.04
N ALA A 63 8.02 -13.96 -6.27
CA ALA A 63 6.64 -13.93 -5.80
C ALA A 63 6.39 -12.69 -4.94
N ALA A 64 7.33 -12.32 -4.07
CA ALA A 64 7.24 -11.07 -3.30
C ALA A 64 7.20 -9.85 -4.23
N CYS A 65 8.06 -9.80 -5.25
CA CYS A 65 8.09 -8.72 -6.23
C CYS A 65 6.74 -8.55 -6.94
N ILE A 66 6.14 -9.65 -7.39
CA ILE A 66 4.82 -9.64 -8.06
C ILE A 66 3.71 -9.18 -7.10
N SER A 67 3.69 -9.68 -5.86
CA SER A 67 2.71 -9.25 -4.87
C SER A 67 2.82 -7.75 -4.57
N LEU A 68 4.05 -7.25 -4.39
CA LEU A 68 4.29 -5.84 -4.07
C LEU A 68 3.97 -4.93 -5.27
N SER A 69 4.27 -5.35 -6.50
CA SER A 69 3.89 -4.59 -7.70
C SER A 69 2.38 -4.52 -7.86
N GLY A 70 1.65 -5.59 -7.55
CA GLY A 70 0.19 -5.58 -7.48
C GLY A 70 -0.34 -4.56 -6.47
N MET A 71 0.20 -4.53 -5.24
CA MET A 71 -0.20 -3.53 -4.24
C MET A 71 0.03 -2.08 -4.69
N MET A 72 1.11 -1.81 -5.43
CA MET A 72 1.38 -0.50 -6.00
C MET A 72 0.37 -0.15 -7.09
N HIS A 73 0.05 -1.11 -7.97
CA HIS A 73 -0.94 -0.92 -9.03
C HIS A 73 -2.33 -0.66 -8.48
N ASP A 74 -2.78 -1.42 -7.48
CA ASP A 74 -4.06 -1.20 -6.79
C ASP A 74 -4.15 0.21 -6.20
N SER A 75 -3.04 0.70 -5.63
CA SER A 75 -2.97 2.05 -5.05
C SER A 75 -3.05 3.12 -6.14
N PHE A 76 -2.38 2.89 -7.27
CA PHE A 76 -2.44 3.76 -8.44
C PHE A 76 -3.84 3.78 -9.06
N ASP A 77 -4.49 2.64 -9.20
CA ASP A 77 -5.85 2.54 -9.73
C ASP A 77 -6.85 3.28 -8.83
N ARG A 78 -6.75 3.11 -7.51
CA ARG A 78 -7.59 3.88 -6.56
C ARG A 78 -7.40 5.38 -6.71
N LEU A 79 -6.17 5.84 -6.89
CA LEU A 79 -5.88 7.24 -7.15
C LEU A 79 -6.52 7.69 -8.48
N ARG A 80 -6.37 6.89 -9.54
CA ARG A 80 -6.97 7.15 -10.85
C ARG A 80 -8.50 7.27 -10.76
N TYR A 81 -9.15 6.36 -10.04
CA TYR A 81 -10.60 6.42 -9.79
C TYR A 81 -10.98 7.68 -9.03
N ALA A 82 -10.30 8.00 -7.93
CA ALA A 82 -10.61 9.19 -7.12
C ALA A 82 -10.43 10.51 -7.90
N LEU A 83 -9.42 10.58 -8.77
CA LEU A 83 -9.21 11.76 -9.62
C LEU A 83 -10.32 11.90 -10.67
N ASN A 84 -10.70 10.81 -11.34
CA ASN A 84 -11.74 10.85 -12.36
C ASN A 84 -13.12 11.15 -11.77
N ASP A 85 -13.45 10.58 -10.60
CA ASP A 85 -14.69 10.86 -9.88
C ASP A 85 -14.82 12.35 -9.50
N ALA A 86 -13.71 12.94 -9.03
CA ALA A 86 -13.67 14.37 -8.73
C ALA A 86 -13.83 15.25 -9.98
N THR A 87 -13.33 14.83 -11.14
CA THR A 87 -13.52 15.56 -12.40
C THR A 87 -14.94 15.43 -12.93
N ASP A 88 -15.55 14.25 -12.84
CA ASP A 88 -16.92 14.00 -13.33
C ASP A 88 -17.96 14.75 -12.50
N SER A 89 -17.74 14.85 -11.18
CA SER A 89 -18.55 15.63 -10.24
C SER A 89 -18.57 17.13 -10.55
N THR A 90 -17.56 17.65 -11.26
CA THR A 90 -17.51 19.06 -11.68
C THR A 90 -18.39 19.32 -12.92
N GLY A 91 -18.80 18.25 -13.63
CA GLY A 91 -19.56 18.32 -14.88
C GLY A 91 -21.02 17.86 -14.81
N THR A 92 -21.51 17.35 -13.68
CA THR A 92 -22.88 16.83 -13.56
C THR A 92 -23.65 17.47 -12.41
N ASN A 93 -24.17 18.67 -12.68
CA ASN A 93 -25.36 19.16 -11.98
C ASN A 93 -26.59 18.84 -12.84
N SER A 94 -26.89 17.55 -13.03
CA SER A 94 -28.21 17.08 -13.48
C SER A 94 -28.29 15.54 -13.48
N LEU A 95 -29.34 15.00 -12.85
CA LEU A 95 -29.83 13.62 -12.92
C LEU A 95 -28.92 12.62 -12.17
N LEU A 96 -29.25 12.14 -10.97
CA LEU A 96 -30.41 11.29 -10.67
C LEU A 96 -30.81 11.42 -9.19
N ASN A 97 -31.90 12.15 -8.96
CA ASN A 97 -32.85 11.80 -7.91
C ASN A 97 -33.67 10.65 -8.51
N ASP A 98 -33.38 9.39 -8.16
CA ASP A 98 -34.39 8.34 -8.22
C ASP A 98 -34.01 7.15 -7.31
N GLU A 99 -34.72 7.10 -6.19
CA GLU A 99 -35.18 5.93 -5.45
C GLU A 99 -34.22 4.75 -5.22
N MET A 100 -33.62 4.72 -4.02
CA MET A 100 -33.48 3.47 -3.28
C MET A 100 -33.89 3.67 -1.81
N GLN A 101 -35.19 3.46 -1.55
CA GLN A 101 -35.65 3.00 -0.25
C GLN A 101 -34.98 1.65 0.04
N ASN A 102 -33.87 1.63 0.77
CA ASN A 102 -33.33 0.38 1.31
C ASN A 102 -33.63 0.35 2.81
N THR A 103 -34.63 -0.46 3.15
CA THR A 103 -35.02 -0.90 4.49
C THR A 103 -33.78 -1.18 5.33
N GLN A 104 -33.71 -0.57 6.52
CA GLN A 104 -32.70 -0.89 7.53
C GLN A 104 -32.91 -2.32 8.03
N GLU A 105 -32.41 -3.33 7.32
CA GLU A 105 -32.20 -4.66 7.91
C GLU A 105 -31.00 -4.57 8.86
N LEU A 106 -31.32 -4.25 10.12
CA LEU A 106 -30.39 -4.37 11.24
C LEU A 106 -29.94 -5.83 11.35
N ALA A 107 -28.68 -6.11 11.04
CA ALA A 107 -28.11 -7.44 11.15
C ALA A 107 -28.25 -7.97 12.59
N THR A 108 -28.78 -9.18 12.74
CA THR A 108 -28.96 -9.85 14.03
C THR A 108 -27.60 -10.21 14.65
N VAL A 109 -27.30 -9.64 15.82
CA VAL A 109 -26.11 -9.97 16.62
C VAL A 109 -26.25 -11.38 17.19
N LEU A 110 -25.36 -12.29 16.81
CA LEU A 110 -25.28 -13.62 17.40
C LEU A 110 -24.59 -13.56 18.78
N PRO A 111 -25.16 -14.16 19.84
CA PRO A 111 -24.55 -14.11 21.17
C PRO A 111 -23.29 -14.98 21.22
N PHE A 112 -22.21 -14.44 21.78
CA PHE A 112 -21.02 -15.23 22.11
C PHE A 112 -21.33 -16.18 23.26
N ARG A 113 -21.25 -17.49 23.00
CA ARG A 113 -21.32 -18.51 24.05
C ARG A 113 -20.05 -18.40 24.90
N ARG A 114 -20.19 -18.07 26.19
CA ARG A 114 -19.10 -18.21 27.16
C ARG A 114 -18.78 -19.69 27.33
N ALA A 115 -17.49 -20.02 27.30
CA ALA A 115 -16.96 -21.34 27.64
C ALA A 115 -17.14 -21.62 29.14
#